data_AF-A0A5A8D240-F1
#
_entry.id   AF-A0A5A8D240-F1
#
_cell.length_a   1.000
_cell.length_b   1.000
_cell.length_c   1.000
_cell.angle_alpha   90.00
_cell.angle_beta   90.00
_cell.angle_gamma   90.00
#
_symmetry.space_group_name_H-M   'P 1'
#
loop_
_entity.id
_entity.type
_entity.pdbx_description
1 polymer ?
#
loop_
_entity_poly.entity_id
_entity_poly.type
_entity_poly.pdbx_seq_one_letter_code
_entity_poly.pdbx_strand_id
1 'polypeptide(L)'
;MTRDDLFNTNAGIVANLADAIAKHCPKAHVLIISNPVNSTVPITAEVMKKAGVYDPQRLFGVTSLDVLRANTFVAEALGRNPAETDVTVIGGHAGTTILPLLSQVEGADFSPEQIAALTHRIQFGGDEVVQAKDGAGSATLSMAAAGARFTSSLLRALNGEAVSECAFVQSTVTDLPFFSTRVHLGTSGVDKIDGYGTLSAAEQANFDEMIPTLKAQIEKGIAFAAAR
;
A
#
# COMPACT_ATOMS: atom_id res chain seq x y z
N MET A 1 9.72 20.78 1.61
CA MET A 1 10.45 19.62 1.05
C MET A 1 9.71 19.19 -0.21
N THR A 2 10.39 19.06 -1.35
CA THR A 2 9.74 18.55 -2.57
C THR A 2 9.51 17.04 -2.46
N ARG A 3 8.69 16.45 -3.34
CA ARG A 3 8.51 14.99 -3.41
C ARG A 3 9.84 14.26 -3.68
N ASP A 4 10.74 14.88 -4.45
CA ASP A 4 12.05 14.31 -4.76
C ASP A 4 13.05 14.41 -3.61
N ASP A 5 13.05 15.53 -2.86
CA ASP A 5 13.87 15.66 -1.65
C ASP A 5 13.48 14.59 -0.60
N LEU A 6 12.17 14.38 -0.45
CA LEU A 6 11.63 13.36 0.45
C LEU A 6 12.06 11.95 0.00
N PHE A 7 11.97 11.66 -1.29
CA PHE A 7 12.43 10.40 -1.85
C PHE A 7 13.92 10.17 -1.56
N ASN A 8 14.80 11.11 -1.90
CA ASN A 8 16.24 10.93 -1.74
C ASN A 8 16.64 10.71 -0.27
N THR A 9 16.02 11.46 0.63
CA THR A 9 16.25 11.34 2.08
C THR A 9 15.84 9.95 2.57
N ASN A 10 14.61 9.54 2.27
CA ASN A 10 14.06 8.28 2.78
C ASN A 10 14.65 7.06 2.08
N ALA A 11 15.02 7.17 0.81
CA ALA A 11 15.65 6.09 0.05
C ALA A 11 16.96 5.64 0.68
N GLY A 12 17.83 6.60 1.07
CA GLY A 12 19.09 6.30 1.77
C GLY A 12 18.86 5.66 3.14
N ILE A 13 17.90 6.18 3.92
CA ILE A 13 17.55 5.63 5.23
C ILE A 13 17.03 4.19 5.09
N VAL A 14 16.08 3.95 4.19
CA VAL A 14 15.49 2.63 3.97
C VAL A 14 16.53 1.63 3.46
N ALA A 15 17.42 2.02 2.54
CA ALA A 15 18.47 1.13 2.05
C ALA A 15 19.44 0.71 3.18
N ASN A 16 19.83 1.65 4.05
CA ASN A 16 20.70 1.35 5.20
C ASN A 16 20.02 0.44 6.21
N LEU A 17 18.72 0.64 6.48
CA LEU A 17 17.96 -0.24 7.36
C LEU A 17 17.77 -1.63 6.73
N ALA A 18 17.56 -1.71 5.42
CA ALA A 18 17.45 -2.96 4.68
C ALA A 18 18.74 -3.78 4.74
N ASP A 19 19.92 -3.15 4.63
CA ASP A 19 21.21 -3.83 4.84
C ASP A 19 21.31 -4.42 6.26
N ALA A 20 20.92 -3.64 7.27
CA ALA A 20 20.95 -4.08 8.65
C ALA A 20 20.03 -5.28 8.87
N ILE A 21 18.82 -5.24 8.30
CA ILE A 21 17.87 -6.38 8.32
C ILE A 21 18.49 -7.59 7.64
N ALA A 22 19.02 -7.43 6.42
CA ALA A 22 19.63 -8.52 5.66
C ALA A 22 20.79 -9.19 6.42
N LYS A 23 21.57 -8.41 7.18
CA LYS A 23 22.69 -8.90 7.97
C LYS A 23 22.28 -9.54 9.30
N HIS A 24 21.29 -8.98 9.99
CA HIS A 24 21.03 -9.30 11.40
C HIS A 24 19.76 -10.10 11.63
N CYS A 25 18.75 -9.97 10.79
CA CYS A 25 17.49 -10.70 10.91
C CYS A 25 16.87 -11.02 9.53
N PRO A 26 17.59 -11.72 8.62
CA PRO A 26 17.17 -11.91 7.23
C PRO A 26 15.85 -12.66 7.05
N LYS A 27 15.35 -13.33 8.09
CA LYS A 27 14.08 -14.07 8.08
C LYS A 27 12.92 -13.30 8.72
N ALA A 28 13.13 -12.07 9.18
CA ALA A 28 12.08 -11.24 9.75
C ALA A 28 11.07 -10.82 8.68
N HIS A 29 9.81 -10.61 9.09
CA HIS A 29 8.80 -9.96 8.26
C HIS A 29 9.00 -8.44 8.32
N VAL A 30 9.16 -7.82 7.15
CA VAL A 30 9.53 -6.41 6.99
C VAL A 30 8.33 -5.61 6.49
N LEU A 31 7.84 -4.71 7.34
CA LEU A 31 6.68 -3.84 7.06
C LEU A 31 7.18 -2.42 6.75
N ILE A 32 7.21 -2.07 5.48
CA ILE A 32 7.64 -0.76 5.00
C ILE A 32 6.49 0.24 5.11
N ILE A 33 6.64 1.18 6.05
CA ILE A 33 5.76 2.35 6.22
C ILE A 33 6.42 3.61 5.63
N SER A 34 7.76 3.64 5.55
CA SER A 34 8.52 4.77 5.05
C SER A 34 8.11 5.17 3.64
N ASN A 35 7.62 6.40 3.48
CA ASN A 35 7.20 6.93 2.20
C ASN A 35 8.39 7.36 1.31
N PRO A 36 8.26 7.32 -0.02
CA PRO A 36 7.10 6.80 -0.77
C PRO A 36 7.13 5.26 -0.88
N VAL A 37 6.09 4.58 -0.35
CA VAL A 37 6.01 3.10 -0.30
C VAL A 37 6.24 2.45 -1.68
N ASN A 38 5.68 3.05 -2.73
CA ASN A 38 5.81 2.58 -4.11
C ASN A 38 7.27 2.48 -4.60
N SER A 39 8.21 3.17 -3.96
CA SER A 39 9.65 3.10 -4.29
C SER A 39 10.49 2.48 -3.16
N THR A 40 10.14 2.69 -1.89
CA THR A 40 10.92 2.18 -0.75
C THR A 40 10.79 0.66 -0.59
N VAL A 41 9.67 0.06 -1.00
CA VAL A 41 9.53 -1.41 -1.08
C VAL A 41 10.48 -1.99 -2.14
N PRO A 42 10.48 -1.52 -3.40
CA PRO A 42 11.47 -1.95 -4.40
C PRO A 42 12.92 -1.76 -3.94
N ILE A 43 13.25 -0.63 -3.29
CA ILE A 43 14.60 -0.41 -2.73
C ILE A 43 14.97 -1.53 -1.75
N THR A 44 14.07 -1.83 -0.80
CA THR A 44 14.30 -2.87 0.21
C THR A 44 14.48 -4.24 -0.45
N ALA A 45 13.62 -4.57 -1.42
CA ALA A 45 13.70 -5.82 -2.16
C ALA A 45 15.05 -5.98 -2.87
N GLU A 46 15.49 -4.96 -3.61
CA GLU A 46 16.76 -5.01 -4.35
C GLU A 46 17.97 -5.10 -3.42
N VAL A 47 17.95 -4.39 -2.28
CA VAL A 47 19.00 -4.52 -1.25
C VAL A 47 19.06 -5.96 -0.70
N MET A 48 17.91 -6.54 -0.35
CA MET A 48 17.87 -7.92 0.14
C MET A 48 18.25 -8.95 -0.95
N LYS A 49 17.95 -8.69 -2.22
CA LYS A 49 18.35 -9.53 -3.36
C LYS A 49 19.86 -9.50 -3.55
N LYS A 50 20.47 -8.31 -3.52
CA LYS A 50 21.94 -8.15 -3.57
C LYS A 50 22.63 -8.89 -2.42
N ALA A 51 22.01 -8.93 -1.24
CA ALA A 51 22.50 -9.67 -0.09
C ALA A 51 22.19 -11.20 -0.14
N GLY A 52 21.44 -11.68 -1.13
CA GLY A 52 21.12 -13.10 -1.29
C GLY A 52 20.10 -13.66 -0.29
N VAL A 53 19.33 -12.80 0.39
CA VAL A 53 18.41 -13.18 1.48
C VAL A 53 16.95 -12.75 1.23
N TYR A 54 16.64 -12.28 0.03
CA TYR A 54 15.30 -11.82 -0.30
C TYR A 54 14.28 -12.96 -0.33
N ASP A 55 13.20 -12.79 0.43
CA ASP A 55 12.02 -13.65 0.44
C ASP A 55 10.78 -12.77 0.15
N PRO A 56 10.12 -12.94 -1.02
CA PRO A 56 8.98 -12.11 -1.40
C PRO A 56 7.76 -12.34 -0.48
N GLN A 57 7.70 -13.43 0.29
CA GLN A 57 6.62 -13.66 1.25
C GLN A 57 6.76 -12.78 2.51
N ARG A 58 7.92 -12.14 2.71
CA ARG A 58 8.25 -11.45 3.97
C ARG A 58 8.41 -9.94 3.84
N LEU A 59 8.24 -9.37 2.65
CA LEU A 59 8.33 -7.93 2.43
C LEU A 59 6.96 -7.34 2.08
N PHE A 60 6.53 -6.34 2.85
CA PHE A 60 5.21 -5.74 2.72
C PHE A 60 5.33 -4.21 2.71
N GLY A 61 4.73 -3.55 1.73
CA GLY A 61 4.38 -2.14 1.83
C GLY A 61 3.04 -1.99 2.54
N VAL A 62 3.02 -1.26 3.65
CA VAL A 62 1.81 -1.07 4.46
C VAL A 62 0.91 -0.04 3.79
N THR A 63 -0.14 -0.50 3.12
CA THR A 63 -1.17 0.33 2.46
C THR A 63 -2.47 0.42 3.25
N SER A 64 -2.51 -0.13 4.47
CA SER A 64 -3.73 -0.22 5.29
C SER A 64 -4.36 1.13 5.63
N LEU A 65 -3.61 2.24 5.57
CA LEU A 65 -4.20 3.57 5.76
C LEU A 65 -5.20 3.92 4.65
N ASP A 66 -4.96 3.46 3.43
CA ASP A 66 -5.86 3.71 2.31
C ASP A 66 -7.16 2.91 2.47
N VAL A 67 -7.05 1.66 2.94
CA VAL A 67 -8.21 0.83 3.30
C VAL A 67 -9.00 1.46 4.45
N LEU A 68 -8.34 1.93 5.50
CA LEU A 68 -9.03 2.59 6.63
C LEU A 68 -9.76 3.86 6.18
N ARG A 69 -9.15 4.67 5.30
CA ARG A 69 -9.81 5.84 4.69
C ARG A 69 -11.00 5.42 3.84
N ALA A 70 -10.82 4.45 2.95
CA ALA A 70 -11.87 3.95 2.08
C ALA A 70 -13.07 3.45 2.89
N ASN A 71 -12.83 2.60 3.89
CA ASN A 71 -13.87 2.10 4.79
C ASN A 71 -14.59 3.25 5.50
N THR A 72 -13.86 4.24 6.01
CA THR A 72 -14.44 5.40 6.70
C THR A 72 -15.35 6.20 5.78
N PHE A 73 -14.85 6.62 4.61
CA PHE A 73 -15.58 7.50 3.71
C PHE A 73 -16.76 6.79 3.03
N VAL A 74 -16.62 5.52 2.67
CA VAL A 74 -17.70 4.69 2.12
C VAL A 74 -18.78 4.45 3.18
N ALA A 75 -18.39 4.15 4.42
CA ALA A 75 -19.35 3.98 5.51
C ALA A 75 -20.13 5.25 5.80
N GLU A 76 -19.46 6.41 5.84
CA GLU A 76 -20.10 7.73 5.96
C GLU A 76 -21.14 7.96 4.85
N ALA A 77 -20.78 7.67 3.60
CA ALA A 77 -21.68 7.86 2.45
C ALA A 77 -22.90 6.92 2.47
N LEU A 78 -22.75 5.72 3.04
CA LEU A 78 -23.80 4.70 3.11
C LEU A 78 -24.57 4.69 4.45
N GLY A 79 -24.17 5.52 5.42
CA GLY A 79 -24.73 5.49 6.78
C GLY A 79 -24.44 4.19 7.54
N ARG A 80 -23.28 3.56 7.29
CA ARG A 80 -22.86 2.27 7.88
C ARG A 80 -21.79 2.47 8.96
N ASN A 81 -21.49 1.39 9.68
CA ASN A 81 -20.35 1.33 10.59
C ASN A 81 -19.03 1.16 9.80
N PRO A 82 -18.03 2.05 9.94
CA PRO A 82 -16.73 1.89 9.30
C PRO A 82 -16.00 0.58 9.66
N ALA A 83 -16.24 0.04 10.86
CA ALA A 83 -15.63 -1.21 11.30
C ALA A 83 -16.19 -2.46 10.59
N GLU A 84 -17.39 -2.35 10.02
CA GLU A 84 -18.09 -3.42 9.28
C GLU A 84 -18.02 -3.22 7.76
N THR A 85 -17.40 -2.13 7.32
CA THR A 85 -17.21 -1.83 5.89
C THR A 85 -15.86 -2.39 5.44
N ASP A 86 -15.86 -3.11 4.32
CA ASP A 86 -14.65 -3.68 3.70
C ASP A 86 -14.53 -3.23 2.24
N VAL A 87 -13.70 -2.22 2.01
CA VAL A 87 -13.37 -1.74 0.66
C VAL A 87 -12.00 -2.27 0.27
N THR A 88 -11.93 -3.02 -0.82
CA THR A 88 -10.65 -3.43 -1.41
C THR A 88 -9.98 -2.21 -2.05
N VAL A 89 -8.71 -1.96 -1.71
CA VAL A 89 -7.90 -0.89 -2.32
C VAL A 89 -6.67 -1.51 -2.97
N ILE A 90 -6.49 -1.26 -4.26
CA ILE A 90 -5.42 -1.83 -5.09
C ILE A 90 -4.49 -0.74 -5.65
N GLY A 91 -3.40 -1.16 -6.31
CA GLY A 91 -2.48 -0.25 -6.97
C GLY A 91 -1.21 0.02 -6.17
N GLY A 92 -0.98 1.28 -5.80
CA GLY A 92 0.11 1.76 -4.96
C GLY A 92 -0.42 2.53 -3.74
N HIS A 93 0.41 3.41 -3.18
CA HIS A 93 0.18 4.16 -1.94
C HIS A 93 0.39 5.67 -2.10
N ALA A 94 0.21 6.22 -3.30
CA ALA A 94 0.46 7.64 -3.54
C ALA A 94 -0.48 8.22 -4.60
N GLY A 95 -1.36 9.15 -4.17
CA GLY A 95 -2.23 9.91 -5.07
C GLY A 95 -3.03 8.99 -5.98
N THR A 96 -2.93 9.23 -7.29
CA THR A 96 -3.66 8.48 -8.33
C THR A 96 -3.30 7.00 -8.42
N THR A 97 -2.21 6.55 -7.78
CA THR A 97 -1.89 5.11 -7.70
C THR A 97 -2.78 4.35 -6.72
N ILE A 98 -3.56 5.03 -5.87
CA ILE A 98 -4.49 4.40 -4.93
C ILE A 98 -5.82 4.19 -5.66
N LEU A 99 -6.26 2.94 -5.80
CA LEU A 99 -7.51 2.61 -6.50
C LEU A 99 -8.47 1.83 -5.57
N PRO A 100 -9.47 2.50 -4.98
CA PRO A 100 -10.54 1.83 -4.25
C PRO A 100 -11.52 1.17 -5.22
N LEU A 101 -11.83 -0.11 -5.00
CA LEU A 101 -12.77 -0.88 -5.82
C LEU A 101 -14.20 -0.69 -5.30
N LEU A 102 -14.75 0.50 -5.52
CA LEU A 102 -16.08 0.90 -5.06
C LEU A 102 -17.20 0.08 -5.69
N SER A 103 -17.01 -0.43 -6.92
CA SER A 103 -17.98 -1.29 -7.60
C SER A 103 -18.16 -2.67 -6.94
N GLN A 104 -17.21 -3.05 -6.06
CA GLN A 104 -17.19 -4.34 -5.38
C GLN A 104 -17.69 -4.23 -3.93
N VAL A 105 -18.12 -3.04 -3.49
CA VAL A 105 -18.66 -2.84 -2.14
C VAL A 105 -20.10 -3.37 -2.09
N GLU A 106 -20.34 -4.35 -1.21
CA GLU A 106 -21.64 -5.02 -1.11
C GLU A 106 -22.78 -4.03 -0.78
N GLY A 107 -23.83 -4.05 -1.59
CA GLY A 107 -25.01 -3.20 -1.42
C GLY A 107 -24.75 -1.70 -1.59
N ALA A 108 -23.61 -1.32 -2.18
CA ALA A 108 -23.38 0.06 -2.59
C ALA A 108 -23.97 0.31 -3.99
N ASP A 109 -24.71 1.39 -4.13
CA ASP A 109 -25.20 1.91 -5.41
C ASP A 109 -24.82 3.38 -5.49
N PHE A 110 -23.58 3.63 -5.91
CA PHE A 110 -23.03 4.98 -6.00
C PHE A 110 -23.27 5.56 -7.39
N SER A 111 -23.72 6.82 -7.43
CA SER A 111 -23.75 7.58 -8.67
C SER A 111 -22.31 7.80 -9.20
N PRO A 112 -22.12 8.06 -10.51
CA PRO A 112 -20.81 8.40 -11.06
C PRO A 112 -20.11 9.55 -10.32
N GLU A 113 -20.88 10.55 -9.88
CA GLU A 113 -20.38 11.68 -9.11
C GLU A 113 -19.90 11.25 -7.71
N GLN A 114 -20.63 10.34 -7.05
CA GLN A 114 -20.22 9.78 -5.76
C GLN A 114 -18.95 8.93 -5.90
N ILE A 115 -18.85 8.11 -6.96
CA ILE A 115 -17.65 7.31 -7.26
C ILE A 115 -16.44 8.22 -7.44
N ALA A 116 -16.58 9.28 -8.25
CA ALA A 116 -15.50 10.24 -8.50
C ALA A 116 -15.08 10.97 -7.21
N ALA A 117 -16.04 11.45 -6.42
CA ALA A 117 -15.77 12.18 -5.18
C ALA A 117 -15.10 11.29 -4.11
N LEU A 118 -15.60 10.06 -3.91
CA LEU A 118 -15.03 9.10 -2.98
C LEU A 118 -13.62 8.69 -3.41
N THR A 119 -13.43 8.36 -4.68
CA THR A 119 -12.12 7.99 -5.22
C THR A 119 -11.09 9.10 -5.00
N HIS A 120 -11.44 10.34 -5.36
CA HIS A 120 -10.56 11.49 -5.16
C HIS A 120 -10.22 11.70 -3.68
N ARG A 121 -11.22 11.67 -2.78
CA ARG A 121 -10.97 11.85 -1.33
C ARG A 121 -10.08 10.74 -0.76
N ILE A 122 -10.22 9.50 -1.24
CA ILE A 122 -9.35 8.38 -0.84
C ILE A 122 -7.92 8.59 -1.33
N GLN A 123 -7.73 8.94 -2.61
CA GLN A 123 -6.42 9.18 -3.23
C GLN A 123 -5.64 10.33 -2.57
N PHE A 124 -6.36 11.39 -2.20
CA PHE A 124 -5.77 12.62 -1.67
C PHE A 124 -6.05 12.84 -0.18
N GLY A 125 -6.49 11.81 0.55
CA GLY A 125 -6.74 11.90 2.00
C GLY A 125 -5.48 12.19 2.83
N GLY A 126 -4.28 12.03 2.25
CA GLY A 126 -3.03 12.52 2.84
C GLY A 126 -2.95 14.05 2.83
N ASP A 127 -3.33 14.65 1.72
CA ASP A 127 -3.28 16.09 1.49
C ASP A 127 -4.35 16.80 2.35
N GLU A 128 -5.53 16.18 2.53
CA GLU A 128 -6.57 16.66 3.47
C GLU A 128 -6.00 16.86 4.90
N VAL A 129 -5.17 15.93 5.38
CA VAL A 129 -4.56 16.03 6.72
C VAL A 129 -3.42 17.05 6.76
N VAL A 130 -2.60 17.14 5.70
CA VAL A 130 -1.53 18.14 5.63
C VAL A 130 -2.11 19.55 5.64
N GLN A 131 -3.19 19.77 4.88
CA GLN A 131 -3.91 21.04 4.85
C GLN A 131 -4.53 21.36 6.21
N ALA A 132 -5.20 20.39 6.85
CA ALA A 132 -5.79 20.58 8.17
C ALA A 132 -4.75 20.84 9.29
N LYS A 133 -3.48 20.51 9.05
CA LYS A 133 -2.34 20.79 9.94
C LYS A 133 -1.52 22.01 9.51
N ASP A 134 -2.03 22.86 8.63
CA ASP A 134 -1.33 24.05 8.11
C ASP A 134 0.07 23.74 7.56
N GLY A 135 0.24 22.56 6.95
CA GLY A 135 1.52 22.11 6.39
C GLY A 135 2.55 21.63 7.43
N ALA A 136 2.21 21.58 8.72
CA ALA A 136 3.12 21.18 9.80
C ALA A 136 3.38 19.66 9.89
N GLY A 137 2.85 18.88 8.94
CA GLY A 137 3.09 17.44 8.84
C GLY A 137 1.89 16.69 8.27
N SER A 138 2.08 15.41 7.98
CA SER A 138 1.03 14.53 7.44
C SER A 138 0.33 13.71 8.53
N ALA A 139 -0.46 12.72 8.12
CA ALA A 139 -1.12 11.76 9.01
C ALA A 139 -0.09 11.00 9.88
N THR A 140 -0.25 11.11 11.21
CA THR A 140 0.60 10.43 12.19
C THR A 140 -0.20 9.38 12.95
N LEU A 141 -1.26 9.79 13.66
CA LEU A 141 -2.07 8.89 14.49
C LEU A 141 -2.82 7.84 13.67
N SER A 142 -3.47 8.24 12.57
CA SER A 142 -4.16 7.30 11.69
C SER A 142 -3.19 6.36 10.97
N MET A 143 -1.98 6.84 10.61
CA MET A 143 -0.92 5.97 10.07
C MET A 143 -0.42 4.97 11.13
N ALA A 144 -0.28 5.39 12.39
CA ALA A 144 0.07 4.49 13.49
C ALA A 144 -1.02 3.41 13.71
N ALA A 145 -2.29 3.79 13.64
CA ALA A 145 -3.42 2.85 13.71
C ALA A 145 -3.39 1.86 12.53
N ALA A 146 -3.13 2.34 11.31
CA ALA A 146 -2.97 1.49 10.12
C ALA A 146 -1.81 0.50 10.25
N GLY A 147 -0.64 0.98 10.71
CA GLY A 147 0.53 0.14 10.96
C GLY A 147 0.28 -0.90 12.06
N ALA A 148 -0.40 -0.50 13.14
CA ALA A 148 -0.79 -1.40 14.23
C ALA A 148 -1.77 -2.47 13.75
N ARG A 149 -2.78 -2.11 12.95
CA ARG A 149 -3.71 -3.07 12.33
C ARG A 149 -2.96 -4.10 11.49
N PHE A 150 -2.15 -3.67 10.52
CA PHE A 150 -1.45 -4.59 9.63
C PHE A 150 -0.49 -5.51 10.42
N THR A 151 0.22 -4.95 11.39
CA THR A 151 1.10 -5.72 12.29
C THR A 151 0.30 -6.76 13.08
N SER A 152 -0.84 -6.38 13.65
CA SER A 152 -1.70 -7.30 14.39
C SER A 152 -2.25 -8.42 13.50
N SER A 153 -2.66 -8.08 12.27
CA SER A 153 -3.13 -9.04 11.27
C SER A 153 -2.04 -10.06 10.91
N LEU A 154 -0.81 -9.60 10.69
CA LEU A 154 0.31 -10.48 10.44
C LEU A 154 0.63 -11.37 11.65
N LEU A 155 0.65 -10.83 12.87
CA LEU A 155 0.93 -11.62 14.07
C LEU A 155 -0.12 -12.73 14.29
N ARG A 156 -1.39 -12.45 14.03
CA ARG A 156 -2.47 -13.44 14.06
C ARG A 156 -2.28 -14.54 13.00
N ALA A 157 -1.92 -14.15 11.77
CA ALA A 157 -1.62 -15.10 10.71
C ALA A 157 -0.41 -15.99 11.01
N LEU A 158 0.64 -15.41 11.61
CA LEU A 158 1.80 -16.17 12.09
C LEU A 158 1.45 -17.18 13.18
N ASN A 159 0.35 -16.94 13.90
CA ASN A 159 -0.21 -17.85 14.90
C ASN A 159 -1.25 -18.85 14.30
N GLY A 160 -1.38 -18.90 12.98
CA GLY A 160 -2.23 -19.87 12.26
C GLY A 160 -3.67 -19.43 12.01
N GLU A 161 -4.02 -18.16 12.29
CA GLU A 161 -5.34 -17.63 11.92
C GLU A 161 -5.41 -17.32 10.42
N ALA A 162 -6.57 -17.54 9.81
CA ALA A 162 -6.85 -17.07 8.45
C ALA A 162 -7.08 -15.55 8.47
N VAL A 163 -6.12 -14.79 7.93
CA VAL A 163 -6.19 -13.31 7.89
C VAL A 163 -5.86 -12.83 6.49
N SER A 164 -6.60 -11.83 6.00
CA SER A 164 -6.29 -11.16 4.75
C SER A 164 -6.25 -9.65 4.94
N GLU A 165 -5.33 -8.98 4.25
CA GLU A 165 -5.19 -7.52 4.21
C GLU A 165 -4.81 -7.07 2.80
N CYS A 166 -5.04 -5.80 2.45
CA CYS A 166 -4.41 -5.22 1.26
C CYS A 166 -2.97 -4.81 1.60
N ALA A 167 -2.01 -5.17 0.75
CA ALA A 167 -0.60 -4.83 0.93
C ALA A 167 0.13 -4.70 -0.41
N PHE A 168 1.06 -3.75 -0.49
CA PHE A 168 1.94 -3.59 -1.65
C PHE A 168 3.09 -4.59 -1.58
N VAL A 169 3.01 -5.68 -2.36
CA VAL A 169 3.95 -6.81 -2.31
C VAL A 169 4.51 -7.11 -3.69
N GLN A 170 5.55 -7.95 -3.76
CA GLN A 170 5.96 -8.51 -5.05
C GLN A 170 4.82 -9.40 -5.57
N SER A 171 4.35 -9.12 -6.79
CA SER A 171 3.12 -9.70 -7.32
C SER A 171 3.24 -9.98 -8.81
N THR A 172 2.44 -10.93 -9.29
CA THR A 172 2.26 -11.24 -10.72
C THR A 172 0.84 -10.92 -11.19
N VAL A 173 0.05 -10.19 -10.40
CA VAL A 173 -1.32 -9.78 -10.74
C VAL A 173 -1.34 -8.78 -11.89
N THR A 174 -0.24 -8.06 -12.10
CA THR A 174 -0.01 -7.16 -13.24
C THR A 174 1.37 -7.44 -13.83
N ASP A 175 1.72 -6.78 -14.94
CA ASP A 175 3.08 -6.82 -15.50
C ASP A 175 4.12 -6.05 -14.65
N LEU A 176 3.67 -5.33 -13.62
CA LEU A 176 4.56 -4.64 -12.68
C LEU A 176 5.06 -5.62 -11.60
N PRO A 177 6.33 -5.53 -11.17
CA PRO A 177 6.89 -6.45 -10.20
C PRO A 177 6.32 -6.28 -8.79
N PHE A 178 5.72 -5.12 -8.49
CA PHE A 178 5.07 -4.84 -7.21
C PHE A 178 3.70 -4.22 -7.44
N PHE A 179 2.71 -4.66 -6.66
CA PHE A 179 1.34 -4.17 -6.76
C PHE A 179 0.58 -4.44 -5.45
N SER A 180 -0.27 -3.50 -5.04
CA SER A 180 -1.16 -3.66 -3.90
C SER A 180 -2.43 -4.37 -4.33
N THR A 181 -2.72 -5.50 -3.70
CA THR A 181 -3.96 -6.28 -3.83
C THR A 181 -4.25 -6.94 -2.48
N ARG A 182 -5.38 -7.64 -2.37
CA ARG A 182 -5.67 -8.46 -1.19
C ARG A 182 -4.71 -9.65 -1.13
N VAL A 183 -4.02 -9.78 -0.01
CA VAL A 183 -3.12 -10.89 0.30
C VAL A 183 -3.67 -11.68 1.47
N HIS A 184 -3.61 -13.00 1.38
CA HIS A 184 -3.84 -13.91 2.49
C HIS A 184 -2.51 -14.12 3.20
N LEU A 185 -2.50 -13.82 4.49
CA LEU A 185 -1.36 -13.99 5.36
C LEU A 185 -1.45 -15.36 6.03
N GLY A 186 -0.32 -16.05 6.15
CA GLY A 186 -0.20 -17.27 6.94
C GLY A 186 1.11 -17.35 7.71
N THR A 187 1.50 -18.55 8.10
CA THR A 187 2.61 -18.78 9.04
C THR A 187 3.99 -18.38 8.50
N SER A 188 4.09 -18.16 7.19
CA SER A 188 5.33 -17.73 6.52
C SER A 188 5.29 -16.30 6.01
N GLY A 189 4.15 -15.60 6.09
CA GLY A 189 3.96 -14.27 5.50
C GLY A 189 2.87 -14.29 4.43
N VAL A 190 3.15 -13.82 3.21
CA VAL A 190 2.20 -13.90 2.08
C VAL A 190 2.04 -15.35 1.63
N ASP A 191 0.86 -15.92 1.86
CA ASP A 191 0.51 -17.29 1.44
C ASP A 191 -0.19 -17.31 0.07
N LYS A 192 -1.05 -16.33 -0.18
CA LYS A 192 -1.78 -16.20 -1.45
C LYS A 192 -2.01 -14.72 -1.78
N ILE A 193 -1.94 -14.38 -3.07
CA ILE A 193 -2.29 -13.06 -3.59
C ILE A 193 -3.54 -13.22 -4.45
N ASP A 194 -4.59 -12.47 -4.14
CA ASP A 194 -5.81 -12.44 -4.95
C ASP A 194 -5.64 -11.51 -6.15
N GLY A 195 -6.34 -11.82 -7.24
CA GLY A 195 -6.55 -10.84 -8.31
C GLY A 195 -7.47 -9.70 -7.86
N TYR A 196 -7.63 -8.69 -8.72
CA TYR A 196 -8.53 -7.54 -8.43
C TYR A 196 -9.96 -7.72 -8.96
N GLY A 197 -10.30 -8.88 -9.54
CA GLY A 197 -11.64 -9.15 -10.05
C GLY A 197 -12.02 -8.30 -11.25
N THR A 198 -13.34 -8.10 -11.45
CA THR A 198 -13.87 -7.24 -12.52
C THR A 198 -13.86 -5.79 -12.07
N LEU A 199 -13.31 -4.91 -12.92
CA LEU A 199 -13.35 -3.47 -12.74
C LEU A 199 -14.55 -2.88 -13.48
N SER A 200 -15.21 -1.88 -12.87
CA SER A 200 -16.12 -1.00 -13.58
C SER A 200 -15.37 -0.14 -14.62
N ALA A 201 -16.09 0.49 -15.53
CA ALA A 201 -15.47 1.36 -16.54
C ALA A 201 -14.65 2.51 -15.93
N ALA A 202 -15.12 3.09 -14.82
CA ALA A 202 -14.41 4.16 -14.12
C ALA A 202 -13.14 3.65 -13.42
N GLU A 203 -13.21 2.49 -12.76
CA GLU A 203 -12.05 1.87 -12.12
C GLU A 203 -11.01 1.41 -13.14
N GLN A 204 -11.44 0.90 -14.30
CA GLN A 204 -10.54 0.53 -15.40
C GLN A 204 -9.80 1.75 -15.95
N ALA A 205 -10.50 2.87 -16.15
CA ALA A 205 -9.85 4.11 -16.59
C ALA A 205 -8.80 4.60 -15.58
N ASN A 206 -9.12 4.59 -14.28
CA ASN A 206 -8.17 4.93 -13.22
C ASN A 206 -7.00 3.94 -13.16
N PHE A 207 -7.27 2.64 -13.37
CA PHE A 207 -6.25 1.60 -13.43
C PHE A 207 -5.26 1.88 -14.57
N ASP A 208 -5.76 2.14 -15.77
CA ASP A 208 -4.94 2.39 -16.95
C ASP A 208 -4.09 3.66 -16.78
N GLU A 209 -4.64 4.71 -16.17
CA GLU A 209 -3.92 5.95 -15.87
C GLU A 209 -2.82 5.75 -14.81
N MET A 210 -3.07 4.93 -13.78
CA MET A 210 -2.10 4.77 -12.69
C MET A 210 -0.89 3.91 -13.06
N ILE A 211 -1.04 2.94 -13.97
CA ILE A 211 0.01 1.95 -14.26
C ILE A 211 1.34 2.59 -14.68
N PRO A 212 1.37 3.56 -15.62
CA PRO A 212 2.62 4.25 -15.98
C PRO A 212 3.26 4.98 -14.80
N THR A 213 2.44 5.63 -13.95
CA THR A 213 2.91 6.36 -12.76
C THR A 213 3.52 5.41 -11.75
N LEU A 214 2.84 4.30 -11.45
CA LEU A 214 3.32 3.29 -10.51
C LEU A 214 4.59 2.62 -11.02
N LYS A 215 4.66 2.30 -12.33
CA LYS A 215 5.85 1.76 -12.98
C LYS A 215 7.06 2.68 -12.78
N ALA A 216 6.92 3.96 -13.07
CA ALA A 216 8.01 4.93 -12.91
C ALA A 216 8.50 5.02 -11.45
N GLN A 217 7.58 4.96 -10.48
CA GLN A 217 7.92 4.99 -9.05
C GLN A 217 8.65 3.71 -8.60
N ILE A 218 8.25 2.55 -9.12
CA ILE A 218 8.93 1.28 -8.88
C ILE A 218 10.34 1.31 -9.48
N GLU A 219 10.46 1.68 -10.76
CA GLU A 219 11.72 1.76 -11.48
C GLU A 219 12.70 2.74 -10.81
N LYS A 220 12.20 3.86 -10.29
CA LYS A 220 13.01 4.81 -9.51
C LYS A 220 13.61 4.17 -8.26
N GLY A 221 12.84 3.34 -7.56
CA GLY A 221 13.33 2.60 -6.39
C GLY A 221 14.39 1.56 -6.76
N ILE A 222 14.13 0.77 -7.82
CA ILE A 222 15.08 -0.23 -8.33
C ILE A 222 16.38 0.44 -8.78
N ALA A 223 16.29 1.53 -9.55
CA ALA A 223 17.45 2.27 -10.04
C ALA A 223 18.30 2.86 -8.91
N PHE A 224 17.66 3.40 -7.86
CA PHE A 224 18.37 3.88 -6.67
C PHE A 224 19.16 2.76 -6.00
N ALA A 225 18.52 1.60 -5.78
CA ALA A 225 19.20 0.45 -5.17
C ALA A 225 20.32 -0.08 -6.06
N ALA A 226 20.16 -0.10 -7.39
CA ALA A 226 21.17 -0.56 -8.35
C ALA A 226 22.43 0.31 -8.35
N ALA A 227 22.27 1.63 -8.20
CA ALA A 227 23.36 2.62 -8.18
C ALA A 227 24.20 2.62 -6.89
N ARG A 228 23.79 1.86 -5.87
CA ARG A 228 24.46 1.69 -4.58
C ARG A 228 25.31 0.42 -4.54
#